data_AF-A0A355UUT3-F1
#
_entry.id   AF-A0A355UUT3-F1
#
_cell.length_a   1.000
_cell.length_b   1.000
_cell.length_c   1.000
_cell.angle_alpha   90.00
_cell.angle_beta   90.00
_cell.angle_gamma   90.00
#
_symmetry.space_group_name_H-M   'P 1'
#
loop_
_entity.id
_entity.type
_entity.pdbx_description
1 polymer ?
#
loop_
_entity_poly.entity_id
_entity_poly.type
_entity_poly.pdbx_seq_one_letter_code
_entity_poly.pdbx_strand_id
1 'polypeptide(L)'
;MKKGALGFILLLSLMTGCGAKVGNDGVGGAFVRSPSEIEVQGLPNQSGSGRASFFGQIVDGTGVSRTLDYDYQGGAAAQAARDILRFSAVEDHPPLPLLPKVDLRNKCSQIGDQGNMGACVGWASAGFREILEIKNREKFEKLSPMYMYFKLREVENQIYLDVGSKISDVMPLFENVGISPEEYWPYDVSRFEIAPPPIADANAGRFKIQAPRSLAGRNIVKTMKYELTRGNPIIFGFQVFDNIYDVGADAVLPLPGPKNYIVGGHAVVAVGYDDSRRVFIVRNSWGTEWGDHGYFYMPYDYFSIWGSDFWTADR
;
A
#
# COMPACT_ATOMS: atom_id res chain seq x y z
N MET A 1 -27.94 -11.74 26.08
CA MET A 1 -27.64 -12.63 24.92
C MET A 1 -26.14 -12.59 24.69
N LYS A 2 -25.46 -13.74 24.83
CA LYS A 2 -24.00 -13.85 24.77
C LYS A 2 -23.51 -13.66 23.32
N LYS A 3 -22.52 -12.80 23.11
CA LYS A 3 -21.79 -12.64 21.84
C LYS A 3 -21.10 -13.97 21.52
N GLY A 4 -21.40 -14.56 20.36
CA GLY A 4 -20.68 -15.72 19.85
C GLY A 4 -19.29 -15.30 19.39
N ALA A 5 -18.25 -15.89 19.98
CA ALA A 5 -16.88 -15.75 19.48
C ALA A 5 -16.71 -16.69 18.28
N LEU A 6 -16.39 -16.17 17.10
CA LEU A 6 -15.86 -16.99 16.02
C LEU A 6 -14.41 -17.33 16.37
N GLY A 7 -14.10 -18.63 16.46
CA GLY A 7 -12.74 -19.13 16.68
C GLY A 7 -12.13 -19.56 15.35
N PHE A 8 -10.87 -19.19 15.12
CA PHE A 8 -10.06 -19.71 14.03
C PHE A 8 -9.35 -21.00 14.49
N ILE A 9 -9.35 -22.04 13.65
CA ILE A 9 -8.55 -23.25 13.87
C ILE A 9 -7.42 -23.24 12.87
N LEU A 10 -6.18 -23.10 13.35
CA LEU A 10 -4.98 -23.25 12.55
C LEU A 10 -4.45 -24.68 12.76
N LEU A 11 -4.53 -25.52 11.73
CA LEU A 11 -3.86 -26.83 11.71
C LEU A 11 -2.53 -26.69 10.98
N LEU A 12 -1.42 -26.83 11.70
CA LEU A 12 -0.08 -26.95 11.13
C LEU A 12 0.31 -28.43 11.08
N SER A 13 0.62 -28.94 9.90
CA SER A 13 1.25 -30.25 9.74
C SER A 13 2.56 -30.09 8.97
N LEU A 14 3.67 -30.50 9.60
CA LEU A 14 5.00 -30.53 8.98
C LEU A 14 5.17 -31.82 8.18
N MET A 15 5.36 -31.72 6.87
CA MET A 15 5.90 -32.82 6.07
C MET A 15 7.39 -32.61 5.88
N THR A 16 8.21 -33.21 6.76
CA THR A 16 9.64 -33.30 6.52
C THR A 16 9.91 -34.41 5.52
N GLY A 17 10.47 -34.06 4.35
CA GLY A 17 10.93 -35.01 3.34
C GLY A 17 12.15 -35.80 3.78
N CYS A 18 11.99 -36.67 4.78
CA CYS A 18 12.88 -37.77 5.10
C CYS A 18 12.09 -38.74 5.98
N GLY A 19 12.01 -40.02 5.61
CA GLY A 19 11.06 -40.97 6.18
C GLY A 19 11.09 -41.08 7.71
N ALA A 20 10.11 -40.48 8.37
CA ALA A 20 9.77 -40.73 9.77
C ALA A 20 8.26 -40.71 9.92
N LYS A 21 7.67 -41.85 10.32
CA LYS A 21 6.25 -41.96 10.68
C LYS A 21 6.02 -41.15 11.95
N VAL A 22 5.14 -40.15 11.90
CA VAL A 22 4.62 -39.48 13.10
C VAL A 22 3.23 -40.05 13.41
N GLY A 23 3.07 -40.56 14.63
CA GLY A 23 1.89 -41.23 15.14
C GLY A 23 0.68 -40.30 15.30
N ASN A 24 -0.50 -40.91 15.25
CA ASN A 24 -1.79 -40.29 15.09
C ASN A 24 -2.43 -39.93 16.44
N ASP A 25 -1.72 -39.24 17.33
CA ASP A 25 -2.22 -38.95 18.68
C ASP A 25 -2.13 -37.44 19.01
N GLY A 26 -3.30 -36.79 19.09
CA GLY A 26 -3.48 -35.52 19.79
C GLY A 26 -3.71 -34.27 18.92
N VAL A 27 -4.86 -34.17 18.27
CA VAL A 27 -5.35 -32.89 17.70
C VAL A 27 -5.84 -31.99 18.84
N GLY A 28 -4.95 -31.19 19.42
CA GLY A 28 -5.30 -30.12 20.35
C GLY A 28 -5.50 -28.80 19.60
N GLY A 29 -6.75 -28.39 19.36
CA GLY A 29 -7.06 -27.10 18.74
C GLY A 29 -6.84 -25.95 19.72
N ALA A 30 -5.93 -25.02 19.40
CA ALA A 30 -5.76 -23.78 20.14
C ALA A 30 -6.74 -22.70 19.63
N PHE A 31 -7.54 -22.12 20.52
CA PHE A 31 -8.40 -20.96 20.22
C PHE A 31 -7.60 -19.67 20.39
N VAL A 32 -7.33 -18.94 19.31
CA VAL A 32 -6.61 -17.65 19.37
C VAL A 32 -7.61 -16.49 19.48
N ARG A 33 -7.48 -15.65 20.51
CA ARG A 33 -8.41 -14.53 20.80
C ARG A 33 -7.82 -13.13 20.57
N SER A 34 -6.51 -13.01 20.30
CA SER A 34 -5.89 -11.71 19.96
C SER A 34 -4.54 -11.88 19.23
N PRO A 35 -4.07 -10.89 18.44
CA PRO A 35 -2.80 -10.96 17.69
C PRO A 35 -1.54 -11.09 18.55
N SER A 36 -1.62 -10.76 19.85
CA SER A 36 -0.50 -10.75 20.78
C SER A 36 -0.22 -12.09 21.48
N GLU A 37 -1.05 -13.12 21.28
CA GLU A 37 -0.96 -14.39 22.02
C GLU A 37 -0.49 -15.60 21.19
N ILE A 38 -0.01 -15.39 19.95
CA ILE A 38 0.50 -16.49 19.14
C ILE A 38 1.96 -16.79 19.53
N GLU A 39 2.12 -17.69 20.50
CA GLU A 39 3.38 -18.36 20.77
C GLU A 39 3.54 -19.51 19.75
N VAL A 40 4.40 -19.34 18.75
CA VAL A 40 4.72 -20.40 17.78
C VAL A 40 5.64 -21.41 18.47
N GLN A 41 5.06 -22.38 19.18
CA GLN A 41 5.83 -23.46 19.78
C GLN A 41 6.28 -24.45 18.71
N GLY A 42 7.60 -24.69 18.61
CA GLY A 42 8.14 -25.89 17.97
C GLY A 42 8.91 -25.72 16.65
N LEU A 43 9.37 -24.53 16.27
CA LEU A 43 10.33 -24.43 15.16
C LEU A 43 11.75 -24.82 15.65
N PRO A 44 12.42 -25.80 15.01
CA PRO A 44 13.82 -26.05 15.31
C PRO A 44 14.64 -24.81 14.95
N ASN A 45 15.40 -24.27 15.90
CA ASN A 45 16.51 -23.37 15.62
C ASN A 45 17.58 -24.17 14.86
N GLN A 46 17.41 -24.34 13.54
CA GLN A 46 18.47 -24.89 12.71
C GLN A 46 18.79 -23.95 11.57
N SER A 47 20.05 -23.50 11.58
CA SER A 47 20.75 -22.68 10.59
C SER A 47 21.01 -23.45 9.28
N GLY A 48 20.04 -24.22 8.79
CA GLY A 48 20.14 -25.04 7.61
C GLY A 48 19.29 -24.52 6.46
N SER A 49 19.84 -24.48 5.25
CA SER A 49 19.10 -24.28 4.01
C SER A 49 18.20 -25.50 3.75
N GLY A 50 16.94 -25.43 4.15
CA GLY A 50 15.94 -26.46 3.91
C GLY A 50 14.64 -25.86 3.38
N ARG A 51 14.06 -26.50 2.36
CA ARG A 51 12.70 -26.21 1.89
C ARG A 51 11.71 -26.65 2.97
N ALA A 52 10.89 -25.72 3.44
CA ALA A 52 9.75 -26.03 4.30
C ALA A 52 8.47 -25.61 3.58
N SER A 53 7.64 -26.59 3.21
CA SER A 53 6.28 -26.34 2.73
C SER A 53 5.36 -26.24 3.94
N PHE A 54 4.69 -25.11 4.09
CA PHE A 54 3.66 -24.92 5.11
C PHE A 54 2.30 -25.23 4.50
N PHE A 55 1.46 -25.95 5.23
CA PHE A 55 0.06 -26.15 4.87
C PHE A 55 -0.79 -25.41 5.88
N GLY A 56 -1.44 -24.32 5.46
CA GLY A 56 -2.49 -23.67 6.22
C GLY A 56 -3.79 -23.78 5.44
N GLN A 57 -4.87 -24.20 6.10
CA GLN A 57 -6.22 -24.10 5.57
C GLN A 57 -6.88 -22.85 6.17
N ILE A 58 -7.20 -21.87 5.33
CA ILE A 58 -8.10 -20.76 5.72
C ILE A 58 -9.48 -21.15 5.26
N VAL A 59 -10.42 -21.31 6.19
CA VAL A 59 -11.85 -21.52 5.90
C VAL A 59 -12.56 -20.21 6.21
N ASP A 60 -13.05 -19.52 5.19
CA ASP A 60 -13.91 -18.35 5.41
C ASP A 60 -15.32 -18.78 5.86
N GLY A 61 -16.13 -17.84 6.33
CA GLY A 61 -17.53 -18.07 6.75
C GLY A 61 -18.46 -18.57 5.63
N THR A 62 -17.95 -18.82 4.42
CA THR A 62 -18.66 -19.41 3.27
C THR A 62 -18.21 -20.84 2.95
N GLY A 63 -17.23 -21.39 3.70
CA GLY A 63 -16.77 -22.76 3.56
C GLY A 63 -15.68 -22.98 2.50
N VAL A 64 -15.08 -21.91 1.96
CA VAL A 64 -14.00 -22.03 0.97
C VAL A 64 -12.66 -22.24 1.68
N SER A 65 -12.00 -23.38 1.41
CA SER A 65 -10.66 -23.70 1.92
C SER A 65 -9.59 -23.29 0.89
N ARG A 66 -8.52 -22.61 1.32
CA ARG A 66 -7.33 -22.38 0.49
C ARG A 66 -6.09 -23.05 1.08
N THR A 67 -5.27 -23.63 0.20
CA THR A 67 -3.92 -24.11 0.51
C THR A 67 -2.93 -23.02 0.07
N LEU A 68 -2.02 -22.64 0.95
CA LEU A 68 -0.90 -21.76 0.62
C LEU A 68 0.37 -22.60 0.58
N ASP A 69 0.91 -22.89 -0.60
CA ASP A 69 2.25 -23.48 -0.73
C ASP A 69 3.30 -22.38 -0.69
N TYR A 70 4.16 -22.40 0.32
CA TYR A 70 5.32 -21.52 0.42
C TYR A 70 6.59 -22.36 0.30
N ASP A 71 7.51 -21.96 -0.57
CA ASP A 71 8.83 -22.56 -0.71
C ASP A 71 9.86 -21.59 -0.11
N TYR A 72 10.67 -22.05 0.83
CA TYR A 72 11.50 -21.17 1.65
C TYR A 72 12.96 -21.62 1.73
N GLN A 73 13.88 -20.64 1.76
CA GLN A 73 15.29 -20.79 2.14
C GLN A 73 15.73 -19.64 3.06
N GLY A 74 16.31 -19.94 4.22
CA GLY A 74 16.86 -18.95 5.18
C GLY A 74 16.15 -19.00 6.54
N GLY A 75 16.29 -18.04 7.47
CA GLY A 75 15.49 -17.95 8.72
C GLY A 75 14.52 -16.76 8.68
N ALA A 76 13.19 -17.00 8.78
CA ALA A 76 12.12 -16.19 8.15
C ALA A 76 10.68 -16.64 8.46
N ALA A 77 10.46 -17.65 9.33
CA ALA A 77 9.11 -18.14 9.61
C ALA A 77 8.19 -17.08 10.26
N ALA A 78 8.76 -16.15 11.03
CA ALA A 78 8.03 -15.03 11.63
C ALA A 78 7.58 -13.98 10.61
N GLN A 79 8.32 -13.78 9.52
CA GLN A 79 7.93 -12.84 8.45
C GLN A 79 6.82 -13.44 7.59
N ALA A 80 6.94 -14.72 7.21
CA ALA A 80 5.88 -15.44 6.51
C ALA A 80 4.56 -15.47 7.30
N ALA A 81 4.62 -15.70 8.61
CA ALA A 81 3.44 -15.65 9.48
C ALA A 81 2.81 -14.24 9.53
N ARG A 82 3.63 -13.18 9.55
CA ARG A 82 3.14 -11.79 9.48
C ARG A 82 2.51 -11.47 8.13
N ASP A 83 3.08 -11.96 7.03
CA ASP A 83 2.57 -11.71 5.68
C ASP A 83 1.26 -12.48 5.42
N ILE A 84 1.11 -13.69 5.96
CA ILE A 84 -0.16 -14.44 5.96
C ILE A 84 -1.23 -13.73 6.80
N LEU A 85 -0.88 -13.20 7.97
CA LEU A 85 -1.80 -12.42 8.81
C LEU A 85 -2.21 -11.08 8.18
N ARG A 86 -1.32 -10.43 7.41
CA ARG A 86 -1.63 -9.23 6.61
C ARG A 86 -2.63 -9.54 5.50
N PHE A 87 -2.56 -10.72 4.89
CA PHE A 87 -3.55 -11.19 3.90
C PHE A 87 -4.94 -11.43 4.52
N SER A 88 -5.00 -11.98 5.74
CA SER A 88 -6.26 -12.27 6.43
C SER A 88 -6.95 -11.05 7.03
N ALA A 89 -6.22 -9.96 7.30
CA ALA A 89 -6.78 -8.74 7.90
C ALA A 89 -7.68 -7.92 6.94
N VAL A 90 -7.71 -8.24 5.64
CA VAL A 90 -8.52 -7.51 4.65
C VAL A 90 -10.01 -7.89 4.70
N GLU A 91 -10.39 -9.01 5.33
CA GLU A 91 -11.76 -9.53 5.24
C GLU A 91 -12.64 -9.37 6.50
N ASP A 92 -12.12 -8.88 7.63
CA ASP A 92 -12.86 -8.87 8.91
C ASP A 92 -13.68 -7.60 9.19
N HIS A 93 -13.91 -6.76 8.17
CA HIS A 93 -14.78 -5.60 8.30
C HIS A 93 -16.19 -5.92 7.79
N PRO A 94 -17.26 -5.60 8.55
CA PRO A 94 -18.63 -5.85 8.11
C PRO A 94 -18.83 -5.21 6.72
N PRO A 95 -19.56 -5.88 5.80
CA PRO A 95 -19.71 -5.40 4.44
C PRO A 95 -20.42 -4.05 4.45
N LEU A 96 -19.66 -2.97 4.26
CA LEU A 96 -20.22 -1.68 3.89
C LEU A 96 -20.82 -1.84 2.49
N PRO A 97 -22.05 -1.39 2.24
CA PRO A 97 -22.57 -1.38 0.88
C PRO A 97 -21.67 -0.46 0.03
N LEU A 98 -21.17 -0.99 -1.08
CA LEU A 98 -20.40 -0.18 -2.02
C LEU A 98 -21.33 0.88 -2.62
N LEU A 99 -20.95 2.14 -2.50
CA LEU A 99 -21.62 3.23 -3.19
C LEU A 99 -21.35 3.14 -4.70
N PRO A 100 -22.23 3.63 -5.57
CA PRO A 100 -21.96 3.67 -7.02
C PRO A 100 -20.88 4.70 -7.39
N LYS A 101 -20.62 5.67 -6.50
CA LYS A 101 -19.62 6.73 -6.69
C LYS A 101 -19.11 7.21 -5.34
N VAL A 102 -17.81 7.47 -5.26
CA VAL A 102 -17.14 8.11 -4.13
C VAL A 102 -16.20 9.17 -4.68
N ASP A 103 -16.16 10.34 -4.03
CA ASP A 103 -15.26 11.44 -4.39
C ASP A 103 -14.71 12.09 -3.12
N LEU A 104 -13.42 11.88 -2.86
CA LEU A 104 -12.69 12.41 -1.71
C LEU A 104 -11.87 13.66 -2.08
N ARG A 105 -12.10 14.31 -3.23
CA ARG A 105 -11.38 15.52 -3.61
C ARG A 105 -11.56 16.66 -2.60
N ASN A 106 -12.68 16.72 -1.90
CA ASN A 106 -12.91 17.64 -0.78
C ASN A 106 -12.07 17.35 0.47
N LYS A 107 -11.32 16.23 0.50
CA LYS A 107 -10.34 15.86 1.51
C LYS A 107 -8.90 16.01 1.02
N CYS A 108 -8.70 16.43 -0.22
CA CYS A 108 -7.38 16.65 -0.77
C CYS A 108 -6.89 18.07 -0.43
N SER A 109 -5.61 18.18 -0.13
CA SER A 109 -4.88 19.44 -0.15
C SER A 109 -4.74 19.98 -1.58
N GLN A 110 -4.17 21.17 -1.74
CA GLN A 110 -3.88 21.75 -3.05
C GLN A 110 -3.00 20.82 -3.91
N ILE A 111 -3.25 20.74 -5.22
CA ILE A 111 -2.42 19.97 -6.15
C ILE A 111 -0.99 20.53 -6.19
N GLY A 112 -0.02 19.62 -6.17
CA GLY A 112 1.40 19.91 -6.30
C GLY A 112 1.91 19.82 -7.73
N ASP A 113 3.13 20.28 -7.94
CA ASP A 113 3.85 20.16 -9.21
C ASP A 113 5.28 19.69 -8.93
N GLN A 114 5.61 18.47 -9.40
CA GLN A 114 6.95 17.90 -9.27
C GLN A 114 7.95 18.50 -10.27
N GLY A 115 7.48 19.24 -11.27
CA GLY A 115 8.32 19.75 -12.35
C GLY A 115 9.11 18.62 -13.02
N ASN A 116 10.40 18.87 -13.24
CA ASN A 116 11.29 17.94 -13.95
C ASN A 116 12.07 17.00 -13.02
N MET A 117 11.61 16.77 -11.79
CA MET A 117 12.24 15.83 -10.86
C MET A 117 11.45 14.52 -10.79
N GLY A 118 12.14 13.39 -10.64
CA GLY A 118 11.58 12.05 -10.37
C GLY A 118 10.91 11.89 -8.99
N ALA A 119 10.39 12.97 -8.40
CA ALA A 119 9.86 13.00 -7.03
C ALA A 119 8.40 12.55 -6.87
N CYS A 120 7.83 11.84 -7.86
CA CYS A 120 6.42 11.44 -7.84
C CYS A 120 6.04 10.67 -6.57
N VAL A 121 6.91 9.77 -6.09
CA VAL A 121 6.68 9.02 -4.85
C VAL A 121 6.63 9.96 -3.64
N GLY A 122 7.49 10.98 -3.58
CA GLY A 122 7.46 11.99 -2.53
C GLY A 122 6.15 12.79 -2.53
N TRP A 123 5.68 13.20 -3.70
CA TRP A 123 4.41 13.93 -3.86
C TRP A 123 3.18 13.09 -3.54
N ALA A 124 3.16 11.85 -4.02
CA ALA A 124 2.10 10.90 -3.70
C ALA A 124 2.05 10.62 -2.19
N SER A 125 3.22 10.50 -1.54
CA SER A 125 3.32 10.30 -0.09
C SER A 125 2.79 11.50 0.71
N ALA A 126 3.23 12.73 0.36
CA ALA A 126 2.74 13.95 1.01
C ALA A 126 1.22 14.07 0.86
N GLY A 127 0.70 13.95 -0.37
CA GLY A 127 -0.73 14.00 -0.63
C GLY A 127 -1.52 12.91 0.10
N PHE A 128 -1.00 11.68 0.15
CA PHE A 128 -1.61 10.57 0.87
C PHE A 128 -1.75 10.87 2.38
N ARG A 129 -0.68 11.34 3.03
CA ARG A 129 -0.71 11.68 4.47
C ARG A 129 -1.58 12.90 4.76
N GLU A 130 -1.53 13.93 3.94
CA GLU A 130 -2.37 15.14 4.05
C GLU A 130 -3.86 14.82 3.95
N ILE A 131 -4.25 13.91 3.04
CA ILE A 131 -5.64 13.45 2.92
C ILE A 131 -6.09 12.76 4.22
N LEU A 132 -5.23 11.95 4.84
CA LEU A 132 -5.52 11.31 6.13
C LEU A 132 -5.73 12.34 7.24
N GLU A 133 -4.95 13.42 7.29
CA GLU A 133 -5.16 14.51 8.27
C GLU A 133 -6.55 15.14 8.11
N ILE A 134 -6.89 15.54 6.88
CA ILE A 134 -8.15 16.24 6.58
C ILE A 134 -9.35 15.30 6.79
N LYS A 135 -9.20 14.02 6.43
CA LYS A 135 -10.19 12.96 6.70
C LYS A 135 -10.43 12.81 8.19
N ASN A 136 -9.36 12.73 8.99
CA ASN A 136 -9.42 12.48 10.44
C ASN A 136 -9.68 13.75 11.26
N ARG A 137 -9.84 14.92 10.61
CA ARG A 137 -10.05 16.22 11.25
C ARG A 137 -8.89 16.62 12.17
N GLU A 138 -7.69 16.19 11.79
CA GLU A 138 -6.45 16.62 12.41
C GLU A 138 -6.13 18.06 11.99
N LYS A 139 -5.20 18.72 12.68
CA LYS A 139 -4.71 20.03 12.28
C LYS A 139 -3.86 19.84 11.02
N PHE A 140 -4.40 20.25 9.88
CA PHE A 140 -3.72 20.19 8.60
C PHE A 140 -2.43 21.03 8.61
N GLU A 141 -1.33 20.41 8.18
CA GLU A 141 -0.07 21.08 7.86
C GLU A 141 0.41 20.57 6.49
N LYS A 142 0.84 21.48 5.62
CA LYS A 142 1.39 21.08 4.31
C LYS A 142 2.68 20.29 4.54
N LEU A 143 2.82 19.14 3.90
CA LEU A 143 3.93 18.20 4.10
C LEU A 143 4.91 18.27 2.94
N SER A 144 6.18 17.96 3.23
CA SER A 144 7.30 18.11 2.30
C SER A 144 7.50 16.89 1.40
N PRO A 145 7.14 16.97 0.10
CA PRO A 145 7.44 15.92 -0.86
C PRO A 145 8.94 15.73 -1.02
N MET A 146 9.70 16.82 -0.89
CA MET A 146 11.15 16.84 -1.04
C MET A 146 11.85 16.11 0.10
N TYR A 147 11.33 16.24 1.32
CA TYR A 147 11.87 15.53 2.48
C TYR A 147 11.66 14.02 2.30
N MET A 148 10.45 13.60 1.94
CA MET A 148 10.16 12.19 1.69
C MET A 148 11.04 11.66 0.55
N TYR A 149 11.17 12.41 -0.55
CA TYR A 149 11.99 11.99 -1.68
C TYR A 149 13.48 11.88 -1.34
N PHE A 150 14.01 12.75 -0.48
CA PHE A 150 15.37 12.62 0.04
C PHE A 150 15.52 11.37 0.91
N LYS A 151 14.62 11.13 1.87
CA LYS A 151 14.68 9.97 2.78
C LYS A 151 14.56 8.64 2.05
N LEU A 152 13.74 8.59 1.01
CA LEU A 152 13.65 7.45 0.11
C LEU A 152 14.98 7.15 -0.58
N ARG A 153 15.60 8.16 -1.20
CA ARG A 153 16.91 7.98 -1.82
C ARG A 153 18.02 7.70 -0.81
N GLU A 154 17.89 8.16 0.43
CA GLU A 154 18.80 7.82 1.53
C GLU A 154 18.75 6.32 1.84
N VAL A 155 17.56 5.73 2.01
CA VAL A 155 17.44 4.28 2.27
C VAL A 155 17.82 3.42 1.05
N GLU A 156 17.64 3.96 -0.16
CA GLU A 156 18.01 3.30 -1.42
C GLU A 156 19.49 3.48 -1.81
N ASN A 157 20.27 4.29 -1.07
CA ASN A 157 21.66 4.68 -1.39
C ASN A 157 21.79 5.41 -2.75
N GLN A 158 20.84 6.29 -3.07
CA GLN A 158 20.67 7.00 -4.36
C GLN A 158 20.63 8.52 -4.19
N ILE A 159 21.12 9.10 -3.09
CA ILE A 159 20.93 10.53 -2.77
C ILE A 159 21.47 11.52 -3.83
N TYR A 160 22.42 11.10 -4.66
CA TYR A 160 23.00 11.92 -5.74
C TYR A 160 22.36 11.65 -7.11
N LEU A 161 21.31 10.84 -7.18
CA LEU A 161 20.69 10.40 -8.43
C LEU A 161 19.18 10.71 -8.42
N ASP A 162 18.70 11.35 -9.46
CA ASP A 162 17.26 11.57 -9.69
C ASP A 162 16.67 10.41 -10.50
N VAL A 163 16.44 9.28 -9.82
CA VAL A 163 16.05 8.00 -10.45
C VAL A 163 14.68 7.50 -10.03
N GLY A 164 13.87 8.36 -9.42
CA GLY A 164 12.63 7.93 -8.76
C GLY A 164 12.90 7.19 -7.44
N SER A 165 11.91 6.41 -7.00
CA SER A 165 11.95 5.60 -5.78
C SER A 165 10.79 4.58 -5.79
N LYS A 166 10.66 3.75 -4.75
CA LYS A 166 9.62 2.71 -4.59
C LYS A 166 8.61 3.06 -3.51
N ILE A 167 7.34 2.76 -3.77
CA ILE A 167 6.27 2.93 -2.77
C ILE A 167 6.43 1.95 -1.61
N SER A 168 6.96 0.75 -1.86
CA SER A 168 7.29 -0.20 -0.80
C SER A 168 8.20 0.37 0.30
N ASP A 169 9.08 1.32 -0.03
CA ASP A 169 10.02 1.95 0.91
C ASP A 169 9.40 3.15 1.65
N VAL A 170 8.26 3.66 1.17
CA VAL A 170 7.49 4.72 1.82
C VAL A 170 6.90 4.24 3.15
N MET A 171 6.40 3.00 3.22
CA MET A 171 5.69 2.52 4.41
C MET A 171 6.60 2.41 5.64
N PRO A 172 7.79 1.77 5.56
CA PRO A 172 8.74 1.79 6.67
C PRO A 172 9.18 3.21 7.06
N LEU A 173 9.31 4.13 6.11
CA LEU A 173 9.62 5.53 6.42
C LEU A 173 8.48 6.19 7.18
N PHE A 174 7.22 6.01 6.79
CA PHE A 174 6.10 6.53 7.55
C PHE A 174 6.00 5.93 8.96
N GLU A 175 6.25 4.64 9.13
CA GLU A 175 6.16 3.99 10.45
C GLU A 175 7.29 4.48 11.39
N ASN A 176 8.51 4.60 10.87
CA ASN A 176 9.69 4.84 11.69
C ASN A 176 10.11 6.31 11.79
N VAL A 177 9.87 7.09 10.75
CA VAL A 177 10.36 8.47 10.60
C VAL A 177 9.20 9.47 10.48
N GLY A 178 8.24 9.22 9.60
CA GLY A 178 7.20 10.17 9.21
C GLY A 178 7.64 11.09 8.07
N ILE A 179 6.96 12.22 7.90
CA ILE A 179 7.24 13.21 6.84
C ILE A 179 7.28 14.61 7.45
N SER A 180 8.26 15.41 7.05
CA SER A 180 8.41 16.78 7.59
C SER A 180 7.35 17.73 7.02
N PRO A 181 6.88 18.73 7.78
CA PRO A 181 6.18 19.88 7.21
C PRO A 181 7.00 20.60 6.12
N GLU A 182 6.30 21.08 5.10
CA GLU A 182 6.86 21.84 3.97
C GLU A 182 7.64 23.08 4.44
N GLU A 183 7.24 23.70 5.56
CA GLU A 183 7.94 24.88 6.11
C GLU A 183 9.40 24.63 6.50
N TYR A 184 9.76 23.40 6.88
CA TYR A 184 11.13 23.06 7.30
C TYR A 184 12.00 22.54 6.15
N TRP A 185 11.38 22.06 5.07
CA TRP A 185 12.09 21.63 3.87
C TRP A 185 11.23 21.86 2.61
N PRO A 186 11.16 23.10 2.11
CA PRO A 186 10.32 23.43 0.96
C PRO A 186 10.75 22.72 -0.32
N TYR A 187 9.80 22.42 -1.20
CA TYR A 187 10.08 21.82 -2.49
C TYR A 187 10.90 22.75 -3.38
N ASP A 188 12.11 22.31 -3.76
CA ASP A 188 13.01 23.03 -4.65
C ASP A 188 13.77 22.03 -5.52
N VAL A 189 13.53 22.09 -6.84
CA VAL A 189 14.09 21.12 -7.76
C VAL A 189 15.61 21.14 -7.84
N SER A 190 16.23 22.29 -7.53
CA SER A 190 17.67 22.47 -7.57
C SER A 190 18.41 21.88 -6.37
N ARG A 191 17.68 21.44 -5.34
CA ARG A 191 18.26 21.06 -4.04
C ARG A 191 18.08 19.57 -3.73
N PHE A 192 17.71 18.75 -4.70
CA PHE A 192 17.35 17.35 -4.46
C PHE A 192 18.50 16.53 -3.83
N GLU A 193 19.76 16.89 -4.07
CA GLU A 193 20.92 16.23 -3.46
C GLU A 193 21.25 16.73 -2.04
N ILE A 194 20.65 17.85 -1.63
CA ILE A 194 20.95 18.47 -0.35
C ILE A 194 20.15 17.77 0.75
N ALA A 195 20.83 17.39 1.83
CA ALA A 195 20.17 16.83 3.00
C ALA A 195 19.24 17.86 3.66
N PRO A 196 18.04 17.43 4.12
CA PRO A 196 17.16 18.30 4.89
C PRO A 196 17.84 18.72 6.21
N PRO A 197 17.56 19.92 6.75
CA PRO A 197 18.15 20.39 7.98
C PRO A 197 17.63 19.55 9.16
N PRO A 198 18.36 19.48 10.28
CA PRO A 198 17.94 18.70 11.45
C PRO A 198 16.54 19.05 11.99
N ILE A 199 16.08 20.29 11.80
CA ILE A 199 14.73 20.72 12.20
C ILE A 199 13.62 20.01 11.41
N ALA A 200 13.90 19.61 10.16
CA ALA A 200 12.96 18.87 9.35
C ALA A 200 12.76 17.45 9.89
N ASP A 201 13.86 16.76 10.25
CA ASP A 201 13.82 15.45 10.91
C ASP A 201 13.10 15.53 12.26
N ALA A 202 13.39 16.57 13.06
CA ALA A 202 12.78 16.77 14.37
C ALA A 202 11.25 16.93 14.31
N ASN A 203 10.71 17.44 13.20
CA ASN A 203 9.27 17.62 13.00
C ASN A 203 8.59 16.48 12.23
N ALA A 204 9.35 15.62 11.54
CA ALA A 204 8.78 14.55 10.71
C ALA A 204 7.99 13.51 11.53
N GLY A 205 8.44 13.21 12.75
CA GLY A 205 7.84 12.22 13.64
C GLY A 205 6.38 12.50 14.03
N ARG A 206 5.89 13.73 13.80
CA ARG A 206 4.49 14.13 14.03
C ARG A 206 3.53 13.54 12.99
N PHE A 207 4.03 13.17 11.82
CA PHE A 207 3.24 12.74 10.67
C PHE A 207 3.52 11.28 10.26
N LYS A 208 3.80 10.44 11.25
CA LYS A 208 3.87 8.98 11.06
C LYS A 208 2.51 8.41 10.70
N ILE A 209 2.52 7.31 9.93
CA ILE A 209 1.32 6.50 9.65
C ILE A 209 1.45 5.21 10.44
N GLN A 210 0.36 4.79 11.07
CA GLN A 210 0.34 3.56 11.85
C GLN A 210 -0.36 2.44 11.09
N ALA A 211 0.29 1.28 11.04
CA ALA A 211 -0.24 0.07 10.40
C ALA A 211 -0.74 0.30 8.96
N PRO A 212 0.12 0.83 8.05
CA PRO A 212 -0.20 0.86 6.63
C PRO A 212 -0.46 -0.56 6.12
N ARG A 213 -1.42 -0.69 5.21
CA ARG A 213 -1.89 -1.97 4.68
C ARG A 213 -1.66 -2.02 3.18
N SER A 214 -1.00 -3.08 2.74
CA SER A 214 -0.93 -3.40 1.32
C SER A 214 -2.28 -3.94 0.86
N LEU A 215 -2.74 -3.50 -0.30
CA LEU A 215 -3.94 -4.01 -0.93
C LEU A 215 -3.52 -5.01 -2.02
N ALA A 216 -3.96 -6.26 -1.86
CA ALA A 216 -3.70 -7.33 -2.80
C ALA A 216 -4.97 -8.18 -3.01
N GLY A 217 -4.96 -9.00 -4.06
CA GLY A 217 -5.98 -10.01 -4.29
C GLY A 217 -6.55 -10.03 -5.70
N ARG A 218 -7.31 -11.09 -6.00
CA ARG A 218 -7.89 -11.35 -7.33
C ARG A 218 -8.88 -10.28 -7.81
N ASN A 219 -9.42 -9.46 -6.91
CA ASN A 219 -10.33 -8.37 -7.26
C ASN A 219 -9.89 -7.06 -6.60
N ILE A 220 -8.73 -6.56 -7.04
CA ILE A 220 -8.14 -5.32 -6.52
C ILE A 220 -9.11 -4.13 -6.63
N VAL A 221 -9.86 -4.02 -7.73
CA VAL A 221 -10.85 -2.96 -7.94
C VAL A 221 -11.88 -2.94 -6.82
N LYS A 222 -12.46 -4.10 -6.47
CA LYS A 222 -13.44 -4.20 -5.39
C LYS A 222 -12.81 -3.83 -4.04
N THR A 223 -11.61 -4.32 -3.75
CA THR A 223 -10.87 -4.02 -2.51
C THR A 223 -10.67 -2.51 -2.36
N MET A 224 -10.19 -1.83 -3.40
CA MET A 224 -9.99 -0.39 -3.35
C MET A 224 -11.28 0.39 -3.17
N LYS A 225 -12.36 -0.02 -3.84
CA LYS A 225 -13.66 0.63 -3.68
C LYS A 225 -14.15 0.57 -2.24
N TYR A 226 -13.87 -0.51 -1.51
CA TYR A 226 -14.18 -0.59 -0.08
C TYR A 226 -13.38 0.41 0.74
N GLU A 227 -12.08 0.53 0.50
CA GLU A 227 -11.21 1.50 1.20
C GLU A 227 -11.63 2.94 0.90
N LEU A 228 -11.88 3.27 -0.36
CA LEU A 228 -12.36 4.59 -0.77
C LEU A 228 -13.73 4.89 -0.15
N THR A 229 -14.64 3.91 -0.07
CA THR A 229 -15.95 4.08 0.62
C THR A 229 -15.78 4.40 2.11
N ARG A 230 -14.70 3.92 2.75
CA ARG A 230 -14.33 4.26 4.13
C ARG A 230 -13.64 5.64 4.25
N GLY A 231 -13.44 6.32 3.12
CA GLY A 231 -12.70 7.58 3.06
C GLY A 231 -11.19 7.40 3.12
N ASN A 232 -10.67 6.19 2.94
CA ASN A 232 -9.23 5.92 2.93
C ASN A 232 -8.68 6.19 1.52
N PRO A 233 -7.70 7.10 1.36
CA PRO A 233 -6.97 7.24 0.10
C PRO A 233 -6.12 6.00 -0.18
N ILE A 234 -5.67 5.83 -1.41
CA ILE A 234 -4.80 4.70 -1.79
C ILE A 234 -3.63 5.25 -2.58
N ILE A 235 -2.42 5.13 -2.05
CA ILE A 235 -1.18 5.43 -2.78
C ILE A 235 -0.79 4.22 -3.60
N PHE A 236 -0.40 4.43 -4.86
CA PHE A 236 -0.06 3.34 -5.76
C PHE A 236 0.84 3.78 -6.91
N GLY A 237 1.52 2.81 -7.50
CA GLY A 237 2.34 2.97 -8.69
C GLY A 237 1.61 2.46 -9.92
N PHE A 238 1.93 2.99 -11.10
CA PHE A 238 1.45 2.42 -12.34
C PHE A 238 2.48 2.57 -13.47
N GLN A 239 2.40 1.66 -14.43
CA GLN A 239 3.16 1.78 -15.68
C GLN A 239 2.55 2.88 -16.54
N VAL A 240 3.38 3.81 -17.00
CA VAL A 240 3.01 4.88 -17.91
C VAL A 240 3.42 4.51 -19.34
N PHE A 241 2.49 4.73 -20.28
CA PHE A 241 2.72 4.58 -21.72
C PHE A 241 2.71 5.93 -22.41
N ASP A 242 3.24 5.98 -23.63
CA ASP A 242 3.34 7.20 -24.44
C ASP A 242 1.98 7.87 -24.74
N ASN A 243 0.88 7.10 -24.79
CA ASN A 243 -0.47 7.67 -24.93
C ASN A 243 -0.95 8.49 -23.72
N ILE A 244 -0.15 8.66 -22.66
CA ILE A 244 -0.45 9.64 -21.61
C ILE A 244 -0.51 11.08 -22.15
N TYR A 245 0.19 11.35 -23.26
CA TYR A 245 0.12 12.64 -23.94
C TYR A 245 -1.19 12.84 -24.73
N ASP A 246 -1.99 11.77 -24.88
CA ASP A 246 -3.30 11.81 -25.55
C ASP A 246 -4.45 12.05 -24.56
N VAL A 247 -4.17 12.30 -23.27
CA VAL A 247 -5.20 12.65 -22.28
C VAL A 247 -5.90 13.95 -22.71
N GLY A 248 -7.17 13.81 -23.10
CA GLY A 248 -7.98 14.90 -23.60
C GLY A 248 -8.69 15.70 -22.51
N ALA A 249 -9.65 16.53 -22.94
CA ALA A 249 -10.42 17.41 -22.06
C ALA A 249 -11.30 16.67 -21.03
N ASP A 250 -11.57 15.38 -21.22
CA ASP A 250 -12.28 14.54 -20.26
C ASP A 250 -11.38 13.98 -19.15
N ALA A 251 -10.07 14.24 -19.25
CA ALA A 251 -9.00 13.79 -18.36
C ALA A 251 -8.98 12.28 -18.12
N VAL A 252 -9.52 11.47 -19.04
CA VAL A 252 -9.49 10.01 -18.94
C VAL A 252 -8.16 9.50 -19.47
N LEU A 253 -7.46 8.67 -18.70
CA LEU A 253 -6.24 8.01 -19.14
C LEU A 253 -6.58 6.95 -20.20
N PRO A 254 -6.12 7.09 -21.46
CA PRO A 254 -6.42 6.12 -22.49
C PRO A 254 -5.75 4.78 -22.21
N LEU A 255 -6.44 3.68 -22.53
CA LEU A 255 -5.84 2.35 -22.48
C LEU A 255 -4.74 2.25 -23.55
N PRO A 256 -3.54 1.74 -23.22
CA PRO A 256 -2.49 1.53 -24.21
C PRO A 256 -2.92 0.45 -25.20
N GLY A 257 -2.69 0.73 -26.48
CA GLY A 257 -2.84 -0.22 -27.57
C GLY A 257 -1.52 -0.93 -27.91
N PRO A 258 -1.54 -1.86 -28.89
CA PRO A 258 -0.36 -2.67 -29.23
C PRO A 258 0.86 -1.89 -29.75
N LYS A 259 0.68 -0.63 -30.15
CA LYS A 259 1.75 0.24 -30.65
C LYS A 259 2.33 1.16 -29.58
N ASN A 260 1.66 1.27 -28.43
CA ASN A 260 2.13 2.11 -27.35
C ASN A 260 3.31 1.45 -26.63
N TYR A 261 4.26 2.27 -26.21
CA TYR A 261 5.46 1.82 -25.52
C TYR A 261 5.53 2.44 -24.12
N ILE A 262 6.23 1.75 -23.24
CA ILE A 262 6.43 2.18 -21.86
C ILE A 262 7.35 3.40 -21.84
N VAL A 263 6.92 4.49 -21.21
CA VAL A 263 7.74 5.69 -21.00
C VAL A 263 8.32 5.78 -19.59
N GLY A 264 7.73 5.09 -18.62
CA GLY A 264 8.22 5.08 -17.23
C GLY A 264 7.21 4.54 -16.24
N GLY A 265 7.54 4.62 -14.96
CA GLY A 265 6.61 4.39 -13.85
C GLY A 265 6.22 5.72 -13.20
N HIS A 266 5.00 5.79 -12.65
CA HIS A 266 4.53 6.97 -11.93
C HIS A 266 3.77 6.58 -10.67
N ALA A 267 3.85 7.42 -9.64
CA ALA A 267 3.22 7.21 -8.33
C ALA A 267 2.21 8.32 -8.05
N VAL A 268 1.02 7.92 -7.61
CA VAL A 268 -0.16 8.81 -7.49
C VAL A 268 -1.07 8.33 -6.35
N VAL A 269 -2.16 9.07 -6.09
CA VAL A 269 -3.13 8.72 -5.04
C VAL A 269 -4.53 8.59 -5.62
N ALA A 270 -5.17 7.42 -5.47
CA ALA A 270 -6.59 7.27 -5.75
C ALA A 270 -7.42 7.89 -4.62
N VAL A 271 -8.38 8.73 -5.00
CA VAL A 271 -9.21 9.53 -4.08
C VAL A 271 -10.69 9.40 -4.39
N GLY A 272 -11.10 8.42 -5.18
CA GLY A 272 -12.50 8.16 -5.48
C GLY A 272 -12.67 7.20 -6.64
N TYR A 273 -13.92 6.94 -6.98
CA TYR A 273 -14.30 6.13 -8.13
C TYR A 273 -15.70 6.50 -8.62
N ASP A 274 -15.98 6.20 -9.89
CA ASP A 274 -17.29 6.40 -10.52
C ASP A 274 -17.64 5.18 -11.37
N ASP A 275 -18.60 4.36 -10.92
CA ASP A 275 -18.97 3.12 -11.60
C ASP A 275 -19.68 3.36 -12.93
N SER A 276 -20.35 4.50 -13.09
CA SER A 276 -21.02 4.82 -14.35
C SER A 276 -20.01 5.02 -15.49
N ARG A 277 -18.82 5.52 -15.15
CA ARG A 277 -17.68 5.73 -16.06
C ARG A 277 -16.66 4.59 -16.01
N ARG A 278 -16.73 3.71 -15.01
CA ARG A 278 -15.75 2.65 -14.70
C ARG A 278 -14.32 3.19 -14.51
N VAL A 279 -14.18 4.27 -13.74
CA VAL A 279 -12.88 4.93 -13.49
C VAL A 279 -12.62 5.15 -12.00
N PHE A 280 -11.35 5.12 -11.62
CA PHE A 280 -10.86 5.74 -10.38
C PHE A 280 -10.59 7.22 -10.61
N ILE A 281 -10.84 8.04 -9.59
CA ILE A 281 -10.44 9.46 -9.55
C ILE A 281 -9.06 9.50 -8.91
N VAL A 282 -8.08 10.03 -9.63
CA VAL A 282 -6.66 9.97 -9.25
C VAL A 282 -6.09 11.37 -9.12
N ARG A 283 -5.49 11.65 -7.97
CA ARG A 283 -4.72 12.86 -7.69
C ARG A 283 -3.33 12.73 -8.29
N ASN A 284 -2.97 13.66 -9.18
CA ASN A 284 -1.63 13.73 -9.78
C ASN A 284 -0.76 14.79 -9.08
N SER A 285 0.47 14.97 -9.57
CA SER A 285 1.48 15.92 -9.09
C SER A 285 2.14 16.71 -10.22
N TRP A 286 1.37 17.08 -11.25
CA TRP A 286 1.84 17.82 -12.45
C TRP A 286 1.19 19.20 -12.59
N GLY A 287 0.83 19.82 -11.46
CA GLY A 287 0.18 21.12 -11.43
C GLY A 287 -1.31 21.07 -11.76
N THR A 288 -2.00 22.19 -11.53
CA THR A 288 -3.46 22.31 -11.74
C THR A 288 -3.85 22.41 -13.20
N GLU A 289 -2.91 22.80 -14.07
CA GLU A 289 -3.17 22.95 -15.51
C GLU A 289 -3.23 21.60 -16.25
N TRP A 290 -2.79 20.52 -15.61
CA TRP A 290 -2.80 19.19 -16.20
C TRP A 290 -4.09 18.43 -15.84
N GLY A 291 -4.72 17.80 -16.83
CA GLY A 291 -5.93 17.00 -16.65
C GLY A 291 -7.14 17.83 -16.19
N ASP A 292 -7.92 17.29 -15.26
CA ASP A 292 -9.03 17.98 -14.60
C ASP A 292 -8.53 18.62 -13.29
N HIS A 293 -7.99 19.83 -13.40
CA HIS A 293 -7.48 20.60 -12.25
C HIS A 293 -6.42 19.83 -11.43
N GLY A 294 -5.54 19.08 -12.10
CA GLY A 294 -4.52 18.23 -11.46
C GLY A 294 -4.97 16.81 -11.14
N TYR A 295 -6.21 16.45 -11.48
CA TYR A 295 -6.74 15.09 -11.37
C TYR A 295 -6.89 14.44 -12.75
N PHE A 296 -6.92 13.12 -12.76
CA PHE A 296 -7.30 12.35 -13.94
C PHE A 296 -8.16 11.15 -13.55
N TYR A 297 -8.75 10.54 -14.57
CA TYR A 297 -9.65 9.42 -14.42
C TYR A 297 -9.00 8.17 -15.01
N MET A 298 -8.63 7.23 -14.16
CA MET A 298 -7.97 5.99 -14.58
C MET A 298 -9.01 4.88 -14.76
N PRO A 299 -9.17 4.30 -15.97
CA PRO A 299 -10.08 3.16 -16.17
C PRO A 299 -9.75 1.99 -15.24
N TYR A 300 -10.77 1.29 -14.75
CA TYR A 300 -10.59 0.10 -13.90
C TYR A 300 -9.72 -0.98 -14.58
N ASP A 301 -9.84 -1.09 -15.91
CA ASP A 301 -9.08 -2.06 -16.69
C ASP A 301 -7.60 -1.66 -16.82
N TYR A 302 -7.32 -0.34 -16.91
CA TYR A 302 -5.95 0.17 -16.86
C TYR A 302 -5.32 -0.20 -15.51
N PHE A 303 -6.04 0.18 -14.46
CA PHE A 303 -5.61 0.01 -13.09
C PHE A 303 -5.30 -1.46 -12.75
N SER A 304 -6.15 -2.38 -13.18
CA SER A 304 -6.05 -3.81 -12.84
C SER A 304 -4.87 -4.51 -13.53
N ILE A 305 -4.39 -3.97 -14.66
CA ILE A 305 -3.33 -4.59 -15.47
C ILE A 305 -1.98 -3.93 -15.19
N TRP A 306 -1.96 -2.59 -15.10
CA TRP A 306 -0.72 -1.82 -15.04
C TRP A 306 -0.51 -1.05 -13.73
N GLY A 307 -1.44 -1.14 -12.79
CA GLY A 307 -1.24 -0.65 -11.43
C GLY A 307 -0.47 -1.67 -10.57
N SER A 308 0.30 -1.17 -9.61
CA SER A 308 1.08 -1.97 -8.68
C SER A 308 1.27 -1.26 -7.35
N ASP A 309 1.75 -2.02 -6.36
CA ASP A 309 2.23 -1.50 -5.07
C ASP A 309 1.18 -0.62 -4.37
N PHE A 310 -0.02 -1.17 -4.19
CA PHE A 310 -1.17 -0.48 -3.61
C PHE A 310 -1.09 -0.48 -2.09
N TRP A 311 -1.19 0.70 -1.48
CA TRP A 311 -1.18 0.85 -0.04
C TRP A 311 -2.23 1.84 0.45
N THR A 312 -2.75 1.58 1.64
CA THR A 312 -3.72 2.44 2.31
C THR A 312 -3.46 2.48 3.81
N ALA A 313 -4.12 3.39 4.53
CA ALA A 313 -4.09 3.50 5.97
C ALA A 313 -5.34 4.21 6.48
N ASP A 314 -5.63 4.06 7.78
CA ASP A 314 -6.74 4.77 8.42
C ASP A 314 -6.32 6.13 9.02
N ARG A 315 -5.07 6.22 9.49
CA ARG A 315 -4.48 7.38 10.16
C ARG A 315 -2.96 7.46 9.96
#